data_AF-A0A931T589-F1
#
_entry.id   AF-A0A931T589-F1
#
_cell.length_a   1.000
_cell.length_b   1.000
_cell.length_c   1.000
_cell.angle_alpha   90.00
_cell.angle_beta   90.00
_cell.angle_gamma   90.00
#
_symmetry.space_group_name_H-M   'P 1'
#
loop_
_entity.id
_entity.type
_entity.pdbx_description
1 polymer ?
#
loop_
_entity_poly.entity_id
_entity_poly.type
_entity_poly.pdbx_seq_one_letter_code
_entity_poly.pdbx_strand_id
1 'polypeptide(L)'
;MSSVQSEVENGRASSGWPEAIQARLKEAGTWPTLNWLFDERTRQPGDIELKGYVEILRAVVVKEFLSHPQGMRAVPKLSPEFLADFGRFNLTAQEGYLISLIDGRTNIEKLLKLSPFDPFSTLFNLARLQSQKAIVVPQ
;
A
#
# COMPACT_ATOMS: atom_id res chain seq x y z
N MET A 1 -39.34 36.09 1.15
CA MET A 1 -38.36 35.35 1.98
C MET A 1 -38.70 33.86 1.93
N SER A 2 -38.42 33.18 0.80
CA SER A 2 -38.75 31.75 0.59
C SER A 2 -37.69 31.07 -0.27
N SER A 3 -36.45 30.99 0.21
CA SER A 3 -35.35 30.39 -0.57
C SER A 3 -34.28 29.70 0.29
N VAL A 4 -34.66 29.04 1.38
CA VAL A 4 -33.68 28.36 2.26
C VAL A 4 -34.03 26.88 2.52
N GLN A 5 -35.00 26.30 1.79
CA GLN A 5 -35.46 24.93 2.05
C GLN A 5 -35.30 23.94 0.89
N SER A 6 -34.56 24.27 -0.18
CA SER A 6 -34.45 23.38 -1.36
C SER A 6 -33.07 22.72 -1.57
N GLU A 7 -32.14 22.77 -0.62
CA GLU A 7 -30.77 22.22 -0.83
C GLU A 7 -30.41 21.01 0.04
N VAL A 8 -31.36 20.41 0.76
CA VAL A 8 -31.08 19.23 1.61
C VAL A 8 -31.50 17.90 0.95
N GLU A 9 -32.13 17.93 -0.23
CA GLU A 9 -32.58 16.73 -0.95
C GLU A 9 -31.84 16.48 -2.27
N ASN A 10 -30.51 16.56 -2.24
CA ASN A 10 -29.70 15.77 -3.16
C ASN A 10 -29.09 14.63 -2.37
N GLY A 11 -29.85 13.52 -2.27
CA GLY A 11 -29.31 12.25 -1.77
C GLY A 11 -27.97 12.00 -2.45
N ARG A 12 -26.93 11.75 -1.65
CA ARG A 12 -25.58 11.43 -2.12
C ARG A 12 -25.71 10.37 -3.21
N ALA A 13 -25.64 10.76 -4.48
CA ALA A 13 -25.43 9.82 -5.57
C ALA A 13 -24.19 9.03 -5.17
N SER A 14 -24.28 7.71 -5.04
CA SER A 14 -23.11 6.92 -4.69
C SER A 14 -22.05 7.21 -5.74
N SER A 15 -20.83 7.48 -5.30
CA SER A 15 -19.71 7.87 -6.15
C SER A 15 -19.27 6.80 -7.16
N GLY A 16 -19.97 5.65 -7.22
CA GLY A 16 -19.63 4.48 -8.02
C GLY A 16 -18.33 3.78 -7.60
N TRP A 17 -17.56 4.39 -6.70
CA TRP A 17 -16.31 3.84 -6.19
C TRP A 17 -16.48 2.50 -5.48
N PRO A 18 -17.45 2.30 -4.57
CA PRO A 18 -17.61 1.01 -3.89
C PRO A 18 -17.75 -0.16 -4.89
N GLU A 19 -18.63 -0.01 -5.88
CA GLU A 19 -18.91 -1.04 -6.88
C GLU A 19 -17.70 -1.26 -7.81
N ALA A 20 -17.06 -0.18 -8.27
CA ALA A 20 -15.87 -0.26 -9.12
C ALA A 20 -14.69 -0.94 -8.41
N ILE A 21 -14.44 -0.57 -7.15
CA ILE A 21 -13.39 -1.16 -6.32
C ILE A 21 -13.70 -2.64 -6.07
N GLN A 22 -14.94 -2.98 -5.70
CA GLN A 22 -15.32 -4.37 -5.45
C GLN A 22 -15.17 -5.23 -6.71
N ALA A 23 -15.58 -4.72 -7.88
CA ALA A 23 -15.42 -5.42 -9.14
C ALA A 23 -13.92 -5.67 -9.43
N ARG A 24 -13.08 -4.64 -9.29
CA ARG A 24 -11.65 -4.75 -9.56
C ARG A 24 -10.90 -5.65 -8.57
N LEU A 25 -11.28 -5.63 -7.29
CA LEU A 25 -10.74 -6.55 -6.29
C LEU A 25 -11.02 -8.01 -6.64
N LYS A 26 -12.24 -8.30 -7.14
CA LYS A 26 -12.62 -9.65 -7.58
C LYS A 26 -11.86 -10.09 -8.83
N GLU A 27 -11.64 -9.17 -9.76
CA GLU A 27 -11.01 -9.47 -11.05
C GLU A 27 -9.48 -9.58 -10.96
N ALA A 28 -8.83 -8.60 -10.31
CA ALA A 28 -7.38 -8.41 -10.37
C ALA A 28 -6.66 -8.53 -9.01
N GLY A 29 -7.41 -8.49 -7.91
CA GLY A 29 -6.85 -8.55 -6.55
C GLY A 29 -6.34 -7.22 -6.00
N THR A 30 -5.78 -7.27 -4.79
CA THR A 30 -5.48 -6.07 -3.97
C THR A 30 -4.44 -5.14 -4.61
N TRP A 31 -3.28 -5.67 -5.04
CA TRP A 31 -2.19 -4.83 -5.57
C TRP A 31 -2.54 -4.12 -6.88
N PRO A 32 -3.09 -4.80 -7.91
CA PRO A 32 -3.52 -4.12 -9.14
C PRO A 32 -4.65 -3.12 -8.91
N THR A 33 -5.53 -3.36 -7.92
CA THR A 33 -6.57 -2.41 -7.52
C THR A 33 -5.94 -1.18 -6.87
N LEU A 34 -5.00 -1.36 -5.95
CA LEU A 34 -4.35 -0.26 -5.25
C LEU A 34 -3.51 0.62 -6.19
N ASN A 35 -2.78 0.00 -7.14
CA ASN A 35 -2.04 0.75 -8.17
C ASN A 35 -2.97 1.62 -9.01
N TRP A 36 -4.11 1.07 -9.43
CA TRP A 36 -5.13 1.83 -10.15
C TRP A 36 -5.68 3.00 -9.33
N LEU A 37 -5.97 2.80 -8.04
CA LEU A 37 -6.42 3.89 -7.16
C LEU A 37 -5.35 4.97 -6.95
N PHE A 38 -4.06 4.63 -6.93
CA PHE A 38 -2.99 5.63 -6.91
C PHE A 38 -2.97 6.48 -8.19
N ASP A 39 -3.19 5.86 -9.34
CA ASP A 39 -3.29 6.58 -10.61
C ASP A 39 -4.52 7.50 -10.62
N GLU A 40 -5.68 7.00 -10.19
CA GLU A 40 -6.91 7.80 -10.08
C GLU A 40 -6.75 8.97 -9.12
N ARG A 41 -6.05 8.78 -7.98
CA ARG A 41 -5.81 9.85 -7.03
C ARG A 41 -4.96 10.97 -7.64
N THR A 42 -4.03 10.62 -8.52
CA THR A 42 -3.24 11.62 -9.27
C THR A 42 -4.13 12.42 -10.22
N ARG A 43 -5.10 11.77 -10.86
CA ARG A 43 -6.07 12.42 -11.77
C ARG A 43 -7.11 13.25 -11.03
N GLN A 44 -7.49 12.83 -9.82
CA GLN A 44 -8.60 13.38 -9.04
C GLN A 44 -8.16 13.71 -7.60
N PRO A 45 -7.19 14.64 -7.39
CA PRO A 45 -6.59 14.89 -6.08
C PRO A 45 -7.55 15.52 -5.07
N GLY A 46 -8.68 16.06 -5.52
CA GLY A 46 -9.74 16.64 -4.68
C GLY A 46 -10.73 15.62 -4.12
N ASP A 47 -10.78 14.40 -4.66
CA ASP A 47 -11.74 13.38 -4.23
C ASP A 47 -11.32 12.78 -2.87
N ILE A 48 -12.08 13.11 -1.83
CA ILE A 48 -11.84 12.65 -0.46
C ILE A 48 -12.24 11.18 -0.29
N GLU A 49 -13.27 10.73 -1.00
CA GLU A 49 -13.73 9.34 -0.88
C GLU A 49 -12.69 8.38 -1.48
N LEU A 50 -12.14 8.75 -2.65
CA LEU A 50 -11.04 8.04 -3.27
C LEU A 50 -9.81 7.94 -2.34
N LYS A 51 -9.46 9.04 -1.64
CA LYS A 51 -8.40 9.02 -0.62
C LYS A 51 -8.70 8.02 0.50
N GLY A 52 -9.95 7.97 0.96
CA GLY A 52 -10.40 7.02 1.98
C GLY A 52 -10.18 5.57 1.55
N TYR A 53 -10.58 5.22 0.32
CA TYR A 53 -10.41 3.86 -0.19
C TYR A 53 -8.94 3.45 -0.38
N VAL A 54 -8.08 4.38 -0.81
CA VAL A 54 -6.63 4.15 -0.87
C VAL A 54 -6.11 3.75 0.51
N GLU A 55 -6.44 4.51 1.55
CA GLU A 55 -5.95 4.22 2.91
C GLU A 55 -6.54 2.92 3.48
N ILE A 56 -7.79 2.59 3.19
CA ILE A 56 -8.40 1.29 3.56
C ILE A 56 -7.63 0.13 2.94
N LEU A 57 -7.36 0.17 1.62
CA LEU A 57 -6.63 -0.91 0.96
C LEU A 57 -5.16 -0.97 1.39
N ARG A 58 -4.50 0.17 1.66
CA ARG A 58 -3.16 0.16 2.27
C ARG A 58 -3.17 -0.55 3.63
N ALA A 59 -4.19 -0.34 4.45
CA ALA A 59 -4.31 -1.00 5.74
C ALA A 59 -4.54 -2.52 5.60
N VAL A 60 -5.33 -2.95 4.60
CA VAL A 60 -5.49 -4.38 4.28
C VAL A 60 -4.14 -5.00 3.90
N VAL A 61 -3.37 -4.36 3.02
CA VAL A 61 -2.03 -4.83 2.62
C VAL A 61 -1.10 -4.97 3.83
N VAL A 62 -1.06 -3.97 4.71
CA VAL A 62 -0.21 -4.03 5.92
C VAL A 62 -0.66 -5.16 6.85
N LYS A 63 -1.98 -5.35 7.02
CA LYS A 63 -2.54 -6.44 7.83
C LYS A 63 -2.16 -7.81 7.26
N GLU A 64 -2.27 -7.99 5.94
CA GLU A 64 -1.88 -9.22 5.26
C GLU A 64 -0.38 -9.49 5.42
N PHE A 65 0.45 -8.47 5.23
CA PHE A 65 1.90 -8.58 5.43
C PHE A 65 2.26 -9.02 6.86
N LEU A 66 1.61 -8.45 7.87
CA LEU A 66 1.83 -8.80 9.27
C LEU A 66 1.19 -10.12 9.69
N SER A 67 0.30 -10.69 8.88
CA SER A 67 -0.31 -12.01 9.15
C SER A 67 0.68 -13.18 9.00
N HIS A 68 1.90 -12.89 8.53
CA HIS A 68 3.01 -13.85 8.51
C HIS A 68 3.21 -14.48 9.90
N PRO A 69 3.52 -15.79 10.03
CA PRO A 69 3.66 -16.46 11.33
C PRO A 69 4.65 -15.79 12.29
N GLN A 70 5.74 -15.25 11.74
CA GLN A 70 6.74 -14.52 12.52
C GLN A 70 6.36 -13.04 12.76
N GLY A 71 5.37 -12.50 12.03
CA GLY A 71 4.90 -11.12 12.12
C GLY A 71 6.05 -10.11 12.18
N MET A 72 6.07 -9.28 13.21
CA MET A 72 7.11 -8.27 13.46
C MET A 72 8.52 -8.83 13.68
N ARG A 73 8.65 -10.12 14.04
CA ARG A 73 9.93 -10.79 14.25
C ARG A 73 10.52 -11.36 12.97
N ALA A 74 9.78 -11.33 11.85
CA ALA A 74 10.25 -11.86 10.60
C ALA A 74 11.48 -11.09 10.10
N VAL A 75 12.41 -11.81 9.47
CA VAL A 75 13.67 -11.27 8.96
C VAL A 75 13.62 -11.25 7.44
N PRO A 76 13.31 -10.11 6.80
CA PRO A 76 13.31 -10.01 5.35
C PRO A 76 14.71 -10.20 4.79
N LYS A 77 14.78 -10.73 3.57
CA LYS A 77 16.01 -10.90 2.79
C LYS A 77 15.80 -10.35 1.39
N LEU A 78 16.85 -9.82 0.79
CA LEU A 78 16.83 -9.51 -0.63
C LEU A 78 16.63 -10.81 -1.42
N SER A 79 15.76 -10.78 -2.43
CA SER A 79 15.52 -11.95 -3.27
C SER A 79 16.69 -12.17 -4.25
N PRO A 80 16.93 -13.41 -4.70
CA PRO A 80 17.87 -13.68 -5.79
C PRO A 80 17.55 -12.86 -7.06
N GLU A 81 16.26 -12.72 -7.35
CA GLU A 81 15.73 -11.91 -8.46
C GLU A 81 16.17 -10.46 -8.37
N PHE A 82 16.12 -9.87 -7.18
CA PHE A 82 16.51 -8.50 -6.94
C PHE A 82 18.01 -8.29 -7.09
N LEU A 83 18.79 -9.24 -6.56
CA LEU A 83 20.25 -9.19 -6.62
C LEU A 83 20.80 -9.39 -8.03
N ALA A 84 20.11 -10.18 -8.86
CA ALA A 84 20.53 -10.46 -10.23
C ALA A 84 20.34 -9.26 -11.18
N ASP A 85 19.28 -8.47 -10.97
CA ASP A 85 18.97 -7.30 -11.79
C ASP A 85 18.21 -6.28 -10.93
N PHE A 86 18.98 -5.43 -10.23
CA PHE A 86 18.43 -4.35 -9.42
C PHE A 86 17.75 -3.27 -10.30
N GLY A 87 18.30 -3.01 -11.49
CA GLY A 87 17.90 -1.89 -12.34
C GLY A 87 16.48 -2.00 -12.91
N ARG A 88 15.92 -3.21 -12.99
CA ARG A 88 14.53 -3.41 -13.44
C ARG A 88 13.47 -2.98 -12.41
N PHE A 89 13.85 -2.77 -11.16
CA PHE A 89 12.91 -2.39 -10.11
C PHE A 89 12.76 -0.87 -10.08
N ASN A 90 11.54 -0.38 -10.35
CA ASN A 90 11.22 1.04 -10.22
C ASN A 90 10.96 1.42 -8.76
N LEU A 91 12.04 1.45 -7.96
CA LEU A 91 11.98 1.78 -6.54
C LEU A 91 11.79 3.27 -6.32
N THR A 92 10.93 3.61 -5.36
CA THR A 92 10.91 4.94 -4.76
C THR A 92 12.16 5.13 -3.88
N ALA A 93 12.45 6.39 -3.54
CA ALA A 93 13.55 6.70 -2.61
C ALA A 93 13.36 6.02 -1.23
N GLN A 94 12.12 5.93 -0.73
CA GLN A 94 11.85 5.27 0.55
C GLN A 94 12.14 3.77 0.49
N GLU A 95 11.75 3.11 -0.59
CA GLU A 95 12.03 1.69 -0.78
C GLU A 95 13.52 1.40 -0.98
N GLY A 96 14.22 2.23 -1.77
CA GLY A 96 15.67 2.13 -1.92
C GLY A 96 16.39 2.26 -0.58
N TYR A 97 15.93 3.18 0.28
CA TYR A 97 16.44 3.30 1.64
C TYR A 97 16.15 2.04 2.47
N LEU A 98 14.92 1.52 2.46
CA LEU A 98 14.57 0.30 3.20
C LEU A 98 15.38 -0.91 2.73
N ILE A 99 15.58 -1.07 1.43
CA ILE A 99 16.44 -2.10 0.84
C ILE A 99 17.87 -2.02 1.42
N SER A 100 18.42 -0.80 1.57
CA SER A 100 19.76 -0.62 2.13
C SER A 100 19.90 -1.07 3.59
N LEU A 101 18.79 -1.17 4.32
CA LEU A 101 18.75 -1.68 5.70
C LEU A 101 18.58 -3.20 5.78
N ILE A 102 18.20 -3.88 4.69
CA ILE A 102 17.91 -5.32 4.69
C ILE A 102 19.21 -6.11 4.49
N ASP A 103 19.76 -6.59 5.60
CA ASP A 103 21.00 -7.37 5.67
C ASP A 103 20.76 -8.89 5.88
N GLY A 104 19.49 -9.31 5.89
CA GLY A 104 19.09 -10.70 6.17
C GLY A 104 19.24 -11.13 7.62
N ARG A 105 19.46 -10.19 8.55
CA ARG A 105 19.56 -10.42 10.01
C ARG A 105 18.64 -9.51 10.81
N THR A 106 18.34 -8.34 10.28
CA THR A 106 17.48 -7.33 10.91
C THR A 106 16.01 -7.67 10.71
N ASN A 107 15.26 -7.82 11.81
CA ASN A 107 13.83 -8.10 11.76
C ASN A 107 12.99 -6.84 11.49
N ILE A 108 11.71 -7.02 11.14
CA ILE A 108 10.77 -5.93 10.82
C ILE A 108 10.68 -4.91 11.97
N GLU A 109 10.59 -5.36 13.23
CA GLU A 109 10.54 -4.45 14.38
C GLU A 109 11.75 -3.50 14.44
N LYS A 110 12.96 -4.01 14.20
CA LYS A 110 14.18 -3.20 14.18
C LYS A 110 14.24 -2.32 12.93
N LEU A 111 13.76 -2.79 11.78
CA LEU A 111 13.63 -1.96 10.58
C LEU A 111 12.74 -0.75 10.83
N LEU A 112 11.62 -0.88 11.55
CA LEU A 112 10.77 0.27 11.92
C LEU A 112 11.51 1.30 12.78
N LYS A 113 12.42 0.86 13.66
CA LYS A 113 13.20 1.76 14.52
C LYS A 113 14.33 2.47 13.76
N LEU A 114 14.85 1.84 12.70
CA LEU A 114 15.94 2.37 11.88
C LEU A 114 15.44 3.20 10.69
N SER A 115 14.20 2.96 10.26
CA SER A 115 13.52 3.74 9.23
C SER A 115 13.23 5.15 9.75
N PRO A 116 13.59 6.23 9.02
CA PRO A 116 13.20 7.58 9.36
C PRO A 116 11.74 7.88 8.98
N PHE A 117 11.04 6.94 8.35
CA PHE A 117 9.67 7.11 7.87
C PHE A 117 8.66 6.69 8.95
N ASP A 118 7.40 7.10 8.77
CA ASP A 118 6.35 6.65 9.66
C ASP A 118 6.21 5.11 9.64
N PRO A 119 5.85 4.48 10.77
CA PRO A 119 5.80 3.02 10.85
C PRO A 119 4.85 2.38 9.84
N PHE A 120 3.72 3.01 9.55
CA PHE A 120 2.73 2.48 8.62
C PHE A 120 3.24 2.46 7.18
N SER A 121 3.82 3.58 6.70
CA SER A 121 4.45 3.65 5.39
C SER A 121 5.64 2.70 5.28
N THR A 122 6.41 2.52 6.35
CA THR A 122 7.51 1.53 6.36
C THR A 122 6.97 0.12 6.14
N LEU A 123 5.95 -0.30 6.90
CA LEU A 123 5.32 -1.60 6.72
C LEU A 123 4.69 -1.78 5.34
N PHE A 124 4.01 -0.74 4.84
CA PHE A 124 3.41 -0.76 3.51
C PHE A 124 4.46 -0.92 2.41
N ASN A 125 5.58 -0.20 2.50
CA ASN A 125 6.67 -0.31 1.54
C ASN A 125 7.38 -1.67 1.62
N LEU A 126 7.53 -2.26 2.81
CA LEU A 126 8.02 -3.64 2.94
C LEU A 126 7.07 -4.64 2.27
N ALA A 127 5.76 -4.49 2.46
CA ALA A 127 4.76 -5.31 1.77
C ALA A 127 4.82 -5.15 0.24
N ARG A 128 5.05 -3.91 -0.25
CA ARG A 128 5.19 -3.62 -1.68
C ARG A 128 6.46 -4.24 -2.27
N LEU A 129 7.58 -4.12 -1.57
CA LEU A 129 8.82 -4.78 -1.94
C LEU A 129 8.66 -6.30 -2.00
N GLN A 130 7.89 -6.89 -1.09
CA GLN A 130 7.60 -8.33 -1.12
C GLN A 130 6.73 -8.70 -2.33
N SER A 131 5.68 -7.93 -2.63
CA SER A 131 4.79 -8.21 -3.77
C SER A 131 5.49 -8.08 -5.12
N GLN A 132 6.47 -7.18 -5.22
CA GLN A 132 7.35 -7.04 -6.37
C GLN A 132 8.43 -8.12 -6.46
N LYS A 133 8.54 -9.00 -5.46
CA LYS A 133 9.62 -9.98 -5.30
C LYS A 133 11.01 -9.33 -5.17
N ALA A 134 11.09 -8.10 -4.68
CA ALA A 134 12.37 -7.47 -4.33
C ALA A 134 12.94 -8.06 -3.04
N ILE A 135 12.04 -8.44 -2.11
CA ILE A 135 12.39 -9.10 -0.86
C ILE A 135 11.58 -10.39 -0.69
N VAL A 136 12.10 -11.28 0.15
CA VAL A 136 11.38 -12.45 0.66
C VAL A 136 11.37 -12.38 2.19
N VAL A 137 10.26 -12.83 2.78
CA VAL A 137 10.13 -13.03 4.23
C VAL A 137 10.04 -14.55 4.44
N PRO A 138 11.13 -15.21 4.90
CA PRO A 138 11.13 -16.66 5.09
C PRO A 138 10.10 -17.08 6.15
N GLN A 139 9.40 -18.19 5.88
CA GLN A 139 8.48 -18.85 6.82
C GLN A 139 9.21 -19.28 8.10
#